data_AF-A0A7S3NY07-F1
#
_entry.id   AF-A0A7S3NY07-F1
#
_cell.length_a   1.000
_cell.length_b   1.000
_cell.length_c   1.000
_cell.angle_alpha   90.00
_cell.angle_beta   90.00
_cell.angle_gamma   90.00
#
_symmetry.space_group_name_H-M   'P 1'
#
loop_
_entity.id
_entity.type
_entity.pdbx_description
1 polymer ?
#
loop_
_entity_poly.entity_id
_entity_poly.type
_entity_poly.pdbx_seq_one_letter_code
_entity_poly.pdbx_strand_id
1 'polypeptide(L)'
;MVTLSFVVFLAAGIGLIVITSIVADEMETACDSTSENSISESFRELYTNSDSFYCVSSISGCECYVNSTRLSGTGYTMVNSSSTVTKVQQCTSYLESAYADYGVDFSDINDIIEYLDYFGEIEKDYKCSGMCTIKNKYYFSDINIGAPEKTCFDVIKDDLILGDVRNYGIGYTVSGSILFIIFFIQYGLCCRKNMNARQGQTKQF
;
A
#
# COMPACT_ATOMS: atom_id res chain seq x y z
N MET A 1 -0.66 22.36 -25.50
CA MET A 1 -1.23 21.12 -24.91
C MET A 1 -0.12 20.17 -24.48
N VAL A 2 0.80 19.75 -25.36
CA VAL A 2 1.90 18.83 -25.00
C VAL A 2 2.84 19.38 -23.90
N THR A 3 3.15 20.68 -23.94
CA THR A 3 3.95 21.35 -22.89
C THR A 3 3.28 21.31 -21.52
N LEU A 4 1.96 21.47 -21.45
CA LEU A 4 1.19 21.37 -20.21
C LEU A 4 1.20 19.93 -19.69
N SER A 5 0.97 18.94 -20.56
CA SER A 5 1.05 17.53 -20.18
C SER A 5 2.42 17.15 -19.65
N PHE A 6 3.51 17.62 -20.27
CA PHE A 6 4.87 17.40 -19.78
C PHE A 6 5.07 17.95 -18.37
N VAL A 7 4.66 19.20 -18.12
CA VAL A 7 4.79 19.82 -16.80
C VAL A 7 4.00 19.04 -15.75
N VAL A 8 2.79 18.57 -16.08
CA VAL A 8 1.97 17.77 -15.17
C VAL A 8 2.62 16.42 -14.87
N PHE A 9 3.08 15.67 -15.88
CA PHE A 9 3.73 14.38 -15.67
C PHE A 9 5.04 14.50 -14.89
N LEU A 10 5.81 15.55 -15.15
CA LEU A 10 7.07 15.81 -14.45
C LEU A 10 6.82 16.22 -13.00
N ALA A 11 5.86 17.13 -12.75
CA ALA A 11 5.48 17.53 -11.40
C ALA A 11 4.91 16.35 -10.59
N ALA A 12 4.05 15.53 -11.19
CA ALA A 12 3.49 14.33 -10.55
C ALA A 12 4.58 13.29 -10.26
N GLY A 13 5.47 13.02 -11.22
CA GLY A 13 6.57 12.06 -11.05
C GLY A 13 7.53 12.46 -9.94
N ILE A 14 8.02 13.71 -9.95
CA ILE A 14 8.89 14.23 -8.89
C ILE A 14 8.15 14.28 -7.55
N GLY A 15 6.89 14.72 -7.57
CA GLY A 15 6.04 14.77 -6.38
C GLY A 15 5.92 13.40 -5.71
N LEU A 16 5.62 12.35 -6.47
CA LEU A 16 5.55 10.98 -5.96
C LEU A 16 6.89 10.52 -5.38
N ILE A 17 8.02 10.77 -6.06
CA ILE A 17 9.34 10.38 -5.56
C ILE A 17 9.64 11.07 -4.22
N VAL A 18 9.35 12.36 -4.10
CA VAL A 18 9.57 13.12 -2.85
C VAL A 18 8.65 12.62 -1.74
N ILE A 19 7.35 12.46 -2.04
CA ILE A 19 6.36 11.98 -1.06
C ILE A 19 6.74 10.58 -0.56
N THR A 20 7.14 9.65 -1.43
CA THR A 20 7.56 8.30 -0.98
C THR A 20 8.75 8.33 -0.02
N SER A 21 9.68 9.26 -0.22
CA SER A 21 10.85 9.39 0.65
C SER A 21 10.46 9.98 2.02
N ILE A 22 9.55 10.96 2.03
CA ILE A 22 9.00 11.54 3.27
C ILE A 22 8.20 10.47 4.03
N VAL A 23 7.31 9.76 3.35
CA VAL A 23 6.47 8.70 3.96
C VAL A 23 7.35 7.58 4.53
N ALA A 24 8.42 7.17 3.83
CA ALA A 24 9.32 6.14 4.33
C ALA A 24 10.06 6.57 5.62
N ASP A 25 10.47 7.84 5.70
CA ASP A 25 11.13 8.41 6.88
C ASP A 25 10.15 8.59 8.06
N GLU A 26 8.94 9.05 7.77
CA GLU A 26 7.85 9.14 8.75
C GLU A 26 7.44 7.78 9.31
N MET A 27 7.40 6.75 8.44
CA MET A 27 7.17 5.38 8.83
C MET A 27 8.26 4.88 9.79
N GLU A 28 9.53 5.16 9.53
CA GLU A 28 10.63 4.75 10.41
C GLU A 28 10.51 5.38 11.81
N THR A 29 10.19 6.67 11.85
CA THR A 29 9.98 7.40 13.09
C THR A 29 8.74 6.92 13.86
N ALA A 30 7.79 6.29 13.18
CA ALA A 30 6.55 5.84 13.81
C ALA A 30 6.69 4.64 14.75
N CYS A 31 7.73 3.84 14.56
CA CYS A 31 8.02 2.76 15.48
C CYS A 31 8.78 3.22 16.73
N ASP A 32 9.22 4.49 16.77
CA ASP A 32 9.70 5.12 17.98
C ASP A 32 8.51 5.60 18.83
N SER A 33 8.52 5.26 20.13
CA SER A 33 7.44 5.47 21.10
C SER A 33 7.01 6.93 21.36
N THR A 34 7.57 7.88 20.62
CA THR A 34 7.44 9.33 20.83
C THR A 34 6.79 10.07 19.66
N SER A 35 6.42 9.36 18.59
CA SER A 35 5.84 9.94 17.37
C SER A 35 4.31 9.99 17.42
N GLU A 36 3.73 11.18 17.20
CA GLU A 36 2.27 11.45 17.09
C GLU A 36 1.78 11.43 15.63
N ASN A 37 2.42 10.64 14.75
CA ASN A 37 2.02 10.58 13.35
C ASN A 37 0.75 9.74 13.15
N SER A 38 -0.29 10.34 12.55
CA SER A 38 -1.64 9.78 12.47
C SER A 38 -1.75 8.46 11.67
N ILE A 39 -1.00 8.32 10.57
CA ILE A 39 -1.09 7.16 9.69
C ILE A 39 -0.54 5.91 10.36
N SER A 40 0.65 6.03 10.93
CA SER A 40 1.31 4.91 11.58
C SER A 40 0.68 4.54 12.91
N GLU A 41 0.14 5.53 13.63
CA GLU A 41 -0.69 5.29 14.80
C GLU A 41 -1.91 4.47 14.40
N SER A 42 -2.61 4.85 13.32
CA SER A 42 -3.75 4.09 12.80
C SER A 42 -3.37 2.64 12.48
N PHE A 43 -2.23 2.40 11.82
CA PHE A 43 -1.75 1.02 11.55
C PHE A 43 -1.39 0.26 12.83
N ARG A 44 -0.67 0.90 13.76
CA ARG A 44 -0.29 0.29 15.04
C ARG A 44 -1.53 -0.09 15.84
N GLU A 45 -2.51 0.80 15.88
CA GLU A 45 -3.79 0.58 16.54
C GLU A 45 -4.61 -0.50 15.84
N LEU A 46 -4.60 -0.58 14.51
CA LEU A 46 -5.26 -1.65 13.75
C LEU A 46 -4.83 -3.04 14.25
N TYR A 47 -3.52 -3.28 14.34
CA TYR A 47 -2.96 -4.54 14.84
C TYR A 47 -3.12 -4.73 16.35
N THR A 48 -3.10 -3.64 17.13
CA THR A 48 -3.21 -3.70 18.60
C THR A 48 -4.65 -3.93 19.05
N ASN A 49 -5.61 -3.26 18.43
CA ASN A 49 -7.03 -3.43 18.67
C ASN A 49 -7.47 -4.83 18.23
N SER A 50 -7.01 -5.29 17.06
CA SER A 50 -7.29 -6.65 16.59
C SER A 50 -6.87 -7.72 17.61
N ASP A 51 -5.78 -7.51 18.36
CA ASP A 51 -5.37 -8.43 19.44
C ASP A 51 -6.37 -8.54 20.59
N SER A 52 -7.14 -7.49 20.85
CA SER A 52 -8.09 -7.46 21.97
C SER A 52 -9.36 -8.25 21.70
N PHE A 53 -9.78 -8.37 20.43
CA PHE A 53 -11.06 -8.97 20.06
C PHE A 53 -10.96 -10.16 19.09
N TYR A 54 -9.82 -10.39 18.43
CA TYR A 54 -9.65 -11.49 17.47
C TYR A 54 -8.90 -12.69 18.07
N CYS A 55 -9.46 -13.89 17.92
CA CYS A 55 -8.95 -15.12 18.52
C CYS A 55 -8.86 -15.03 20.05
N VAL A 56 -9.88 -14.49 20.69
CA VAL A 56 -10.03 -14.43 22.15
C VAL A 56 -11.27 -15.23 22.58
N SER A 57 -11.51 -15.36 23.89
CA SER A 57 -12.69 -16.07 24.38
C SER A 57 -14.01 -15.43 23.91
N SER A 58 -15.05 -16.23 23.66
CA SER A 58 -16.37 -15.75 23.19
C SER A 58 -17.03 -14.66 24.05
N ILE A 59 -16.65 -14.55 25.34
CA ILE A 59 -17.17 -13.51 26.24
C ILE A 59 -16.57 -12.13 25.90
N SER A 60 -15.34 -12.11 25.40
CA SER A 60 -14.55 -10.90 25.18
C SER A 60 -14.30 -10.58 23.72
N GLY A 61 -14.66 -11.46 22.79
CA GLY A 61 -14.39 -11.27 21.37
C GLY A 61 -14.79 -12.44 20.49
N CYS A 62 -14.22 -12.44 19.30
CA CYS A 62 -14.49 -13.39 18.23
C CYS A 62 -13.62 -14.64 18.36
N GLU A 63 -14.25 -15.80 18.48
CA GLU A 63 -13.57 -17.09 18.45
C GLU A 63 -13.15 -17.43 17.03
N CYS A 64 -11.87 -17.76 16.86
CA CYS A 64 -11.34 -18.18 15.58
C CYS A 64 -11.19 -19.70 15.49
N TYR A 65 -11.31 -20.20 14.26
CA TYR A 65 -11.06 -21.56 13.87
C TYR A 65 -9.58 -21.75 13.55
N VAL A 66 -8.95 -22.70 14.23
CA VAL A 66 -7.56 -23.03 13.97
C VAL A 66 -7.34 -24.54 13.90
N ASN A 67 -6.80 -25.01 12.79
CA ASN A 67 -6.69 -26.40 12.38
C ASN A 67 -5.48 -27.12 13.04
N SER A 68 -4.47 -26.39 13.51
CA SER A 68 -3.25 -26.99 14.06
C SER A 68 -2.91 -26.48 15.46
N THR A 69 -2.90 -27.37 16.46
CA THR A 69 -2.35 -27.10 17.79
C THR A 69 -0.83 -27.23 17.76
N ARG A 70 -0.11 -26.10 17.65
CA ARG A 70 1.14 -25.77 18.38
C ARG A 70 1.91 -24.62 17.74
N LEU A 71 2.24 -23.63 18.58
CA LEU A 71 3.55 -22.99 18.60
C LEU A 71 3.98 -22.84 20.07
N SER A 72 4.85 -23.77 20.51
CA SER A 72 5.44 -23.79 21.85
C SER A 72 6.69 -22.92 21.87
N GLY A 73 6.72 -21.94 22.77
CA GLY A 73 7.90 -21.13 23.11
C GLY A 73 7.53 -19.78 23.70
N THR A 74 6.64 -19.04 23.00
CA THR A 74 6.16 -17.71 23.41
C THR A 74 4.66 -17.45 23.10
N GLY A 75 3.95 -18.35 22.40
CA GLY A 75 2.57 -18.77 22.73
C GLY A 75 1.41 -18.51 21.73
N TYR A 76 0.78 -19.62 21.27
CA TYR A 76 -0.68 -19.81 21.12
C TYR A 76 -1.11 -21.02 21.94
N THR A 77 -2.16 -20.90 22.77
CA THR A 77 -2.92 -22.07 23.26
C THR A 77 -4.33 -21.99 22.74
N MET A 78 -4.61 -22.85 21.78
CA MET A 78 -5.89 -22.92 21.08
C MET A 78 -6.83 -23.82 21.85
N VAL A 79 -8.01 -23.31 22.12
CA VAL A 79 -9.15 -24.16 22.45
C VAL A 79 -9.75 -24.55 21.11
N ASN A 80 -9.82 -25.86 20.85
CA ASN A 80 -10.55 -26.40 19.70
C ASN A 80 -11.97 -25.80 19.71
N SER A 81 -12.25 -24.86 18.79
CA SER A 81 -13.46 -24.05 18.82
C SER A 81 -14.35 -24.41 17.63
N SER A 82 -15.65 -24.45 17.87
CA SER A 82 -16.72 -24.74 16.90
C SER A 82 -16.93 -23.65 15.84
N SER A 83 -16.03 -22.67 15.75
CA SER A 83 -16.13 -21.52 14.84
C SER A 83 -15.68 -21.87 13.41
N THR A 84 -16.02 -21.02 12.45
CA THR A 84 -15.51 -21.06 11.06
C THR A 84 -14.68 -19.81 10.70
N VAL A 85 -14.42 -18.94 11.68
CA VAL A 85 -13.76 -17.65 11.46
C VAL A 85 -12.24 -17.83 11.43
N THR A 86 -11.60 -17.57 10.30
CA THR A 86 -10.15 -17.73 10.10
C THR A 86 -9.39 -16.41 9.95
N LYS A 87 -10.12 -15.29 9.84
CA LYS A 87 -9.60 -13.93 9.66
C LYS A 87 -10.45 -12.90 10.40
N VAL A 88 -9.88 -11.75 10.74
CA VAL A 88 -10.58 -10.70 11.50
C VAL A 88 -11.78 -10.10 10.75
N GLN A 89 -11.75 -10.06 9.42
CA GLN A 89 -12.83 -9.56 8.54
C GLN A 89 -14.16 -10.29 8.79
N GLN A 90 -14.11 -11.54 9.24
CA GLN A 90 -15.29 -12.36 9.51
C GLN A 90 -15.90 -12.06 10.90
N CYS A 91 -15.24 -11.22 11.71
CA CYS A 91 -15.69 -10.78 13.04
C CYS A 91 -16.42 -9.43 12.97
N THR A 92 -17.39 -9.32 12.07
CA THR A 92 -18.07 -8.06 11.72
C THR A 92 -18.65 -7.31 12.91
N SER A 93 -19.25 -8.02 13.88
CA SER A 93 -19.83 -7.41 15.09
C SER A 93 -18.82 -6.66 15.96
N TYR A 94 -17.55 -7.09 15.93
CA TYR A 94 -16.49 -6.46 16.70
C TYR A 94 -15.78 -5.37 15.90
N LEU A 95 -15.66 -5.55 14.58
CA LEU A 95 -15.11 -4.54 13.67
C LEU A 95 -15.88 -3.22 13.77
N GLU A 96 -17.21 -3.25 13.70
CA GLU A 96 -18.03 -2.03 13.80
C GLU A 96 -17.77 -1.30 15.12
N SER A 97 -17.68 -2.02 16.24
CA SER A 97 -17.42 -1.43 17.56
C SER A 97 -16.00 -0.91 17.73
N ALA A 98 -15.00 -1.63 17.19
CA ALA A 98 -13.60 -1.27 17.32
C ALA A 98 -13.23 -0.05 16.46
N TYR A 99 -13.98 0.18 15.38
CA TYR A 99 -13.72 1.27 14.44
C TYR A 99 -14.69 2.45 14.54
N ALA A 100 -15.71 2.38 15.41
CA ALA A 100 -16.67 3.45 15.63
C ALA A 100 -16.01 4.80 16.00
N ASP A 101 -14.88 4.75 16.71
CA ASP A 101 -14.19 5.94 17.20
C ASP A 101 -13.31 6.64 16.14
N TYR A 102 -13.01 5.97 15.01
CA TYR A 102 -12.07 6.50 14.00
C TYR A 102 -12.65 7.61 13.12
N GLY A 103 -13.92 8.01 13.32
CA GLY A 103 -14.55 9.11 12.58
C GLY A 103 -14.64 8.89 11.06
N VAL A 104 -14.30 7.69 10.59
CA VAL A 104 -14.49 7.28 9.21
C VAL A 104 -15.94 6.81 9.10
N ASP A 105 -16.70 7.46 8.22
CA ASP A 105 -18.10 7.10 7.93
C ASP A 105 -18.14 5.77 7.18
N PHE A 106 -18.01 4.68 7.93
CA PHE A 106 -18.21 3.31 7.43
C PHE A 106 -19.69 3.02 7.31
N SER A 107 -20.39 3.81 6.50
CA SER A 107 -21.78 3.55 6.13
C SER A 107 -21.95 2.17 5.46
N ASP A 108 -20.86 1.61 4.92
CA ASP A 108 -20.76 0.25 4.40
C ASP A 108 -19.60 -0.52 5.03
N ILE A 109 -19.90 -1.60 5.76
CA ILE A 109 -18.90 -2.52 6.32
C ILE A 109 -18.09 -3.23 5.23
N ASN A 110 -18.61 -3.33 4.02
CA ASN A 110 -17.91 -3.96 2.90
C ASN A 110 -16.63 -3.19 2.53
N ASP A 111 -16.62 -1.86 2.68
CA ASP A 111 -15.44 -1.03 2.40
C ASP A 111 -14.31 -1.33 3.40
N ILE A 112 -14.66 -1.57 4.67
CA ILE A 112 -13.71 -2.02 5.69
C ILE A 112 -13.15 -3.39 5.29
N ILE A 113 -14.02 -4.31 4.91
CA ILE A 113 -13.63 -5.68 4.56
C ILE A 113 -12.68 -5.66 3.36
N GLU A 114 -12.96 -4.88 2.32
CA GLU A 114 -12.07 -4.75 1.16
C GLU A 114 -10.70 -4.19 1.56
N TYR A 115 -10.67 -3.16 2.39
CA TYR A 115 -9.41 -2.59 2.89
C TYR A 115 -8.61 -3.61 3.70
N LEU A 116 -9.27 -4.34 4.61
CA LEU A 116 -8.63 -5.37 5.43
C LEU A 116 -8.21 -6.59 4.60
N ASP A 117 -8.93 -6.94 3.54
CA ASP A 117 -8.56 -8.00 2.60
C ASP A 117 -7.26 -7.67 1.88
N TYR A 118 -7.02 -6.40 1.53
CA TYR A 118 -5.73 -5.97 1.00
C TYR A 118 -4.58 -6.18 2.00
N PHE A 119 -4.78 -5.88 3.30
CA PHE A 119 -3.79 -6.25 4.32
C PHE A 119 -3.63 -7.76 4.46
N GLY A 120 -4.71 -8.51 4.27
CA GLY A 120 -4.68 -9.97 4.25
C GLY A 120 -3.85 -10.53 3.10
N GLU A 121 -3.84 -9.88 1.94
CA GLU A 121 -2.98 -10.23 0.82
C GLU A 121 -1.52 -9.90 1.14
N ILE A 122 -1.23 -8.73 1.70
CA ILE A 122 0.13 -8.35 2.12
C ILE A 122 0.67 -9.33 3.17
N GLU A 123 -0.09 -9.62 4.23
CA GLU A 123 0.29 -10.57 5.27
C GLU A 123 0.62 -11.94 4.69
N LYS A 124 -0.19 -12.41 3.74
CA LYS A 124 -0.04 -13.71 3.09
C LYS A 124 1.17 -13.77 2.16
N ASP A 125 1.31 -12.80 1.26
CA ASP A 125 2.33 -12.83 0.21
C ASP A 125 3.72 -12.59 0.77
N TYR A 126 3.83 -11.74 1.78
CA TYR A 126 5.10 -11.40 2.43
C TYR A 126 5.34 -12.12 3.75
N LYS A 127 4.41 -13.00 4.16
CA LYS A 127 4.45 -13.75 5.41
C LYS A 127 4.75 -12.87 6.62
N CYS A 128 4.13 -11.70 6.68
CA CYS A 128 4.38 -10.72 7.71
C CYS A 128 3.16 -10.56 8.62
N SER A 129 3.37 -10.09 9.85
CA SER A 129 2.27 -9.58 10.67
C SER A 129 2.77 -8.61 11.73
N GLY A 130 1.94 -7.62 12.04
CA GLY A 130 2.26 -6.52 12.91
C GLY A 130 3.05 -5.42 12.21
N MET A 131 2.95 -4.20 12.75
CA MET A 131 3.69 -3.04 12.27
C MET A 131 5.10 -3.03 12.89
N CYS A 132 5.25 -2.52 14.10
CA CYS A 132 6.57 -2.35 14.73
C CYS A 132 7.10 -3.58 15.44
N THR A 133 6.22 -4.52 15.81
CA THR A 133 6.57 -5.76 16.48
C THR A 133 5.95 -6.92 15.74
N ILE A 134 6.74 -7.97 15.53
CA ILE A 134 6.22 -9.21 14.95
C ILE A 134 5.11 -9.76 15.85
N LYS A 135 3.97 -10.06 15.24
CA LYS A 135 2.86 -10.74 15.91
C LYS A 135 2.99 -12.24 15.71
N ASN A 136 2.41 -13.04 16.59
CA ASN A 136 2.57 -14.49 16.47
C ASN A 136 1.55 -15.11 15.48
N LYS A 137 0.47 -14.38 15.11
CA LYS A 137 -0.61 -14.81 14.21
C LYS A 137 -0.78 -13.78 13.12
N TYR A 138 -1.33 -14.23 12.00
CA TYR A 138 -1.98 -13.38 11.04
C TYR A 138 -3.34 -12.91 11.56
N TYR A 139 -3.68 -11.64 11.31
CA TYR A 139 -4.99 -11.07 11.65
C TYR A 139 -5.89 -10.99 10.42
N PHE A 140 -5.31 -10.54 9.31
CA PHE A 140 -6.02 -10.21 8.08
C PHE A 140 -5.94 -11.34 7.05
N SER A 141 -4.92 -12.19 7.14
CA SER A 141 -4.82 -13.44 6.39
C SER A 141 -5.25 -14.65 7.22
N ASP A 142 -5.37 -15.81 6.57
CA ASP A 142 -5.83 -17.03 7.23
C ASP A 142 -4.81 -17.48 8.29
N ILE A 143 -5.24 -17.50 9.54
CA ILE A 143 -4.42 -17.92 10.69
C ILE A 143 -3.85 -19.35 10.54
N ASN A 144 -4.45 -20.18 9.69
CA ASN A 144 -4.01 -21.55 9.44
C ASN A 144 -2.83 -21.68 8.47
N ILE A 145 -2.40 -20.59 7.83
CA ILE A 145 -1.26 -20.59 6.88
C ILE A 145 0.07 -20.83 7.61
N GLY A 146 0.17 -20.49 8.89
CA GLY A 146 1.36 -20.66 9.72
C GLY A 146 1.61 -19.46 10.62
N ALA A 147 2.84 -19.33 11.09
CA ALA A 147 3.28 -18.11 11.77
C ALA A 147 3.93 -17.14 10.78
N PRO A 148 3.71 -15.82 10.96
CA PRO A 148 4.47 -14.80 10.25
C PRO A 148 5.96 -14.89 10.60
N GLU A 149 6.79 -14.55 9.61
CA GLU A 149 8.26 -14.63 9.69
C GLU A 149 8.88 -13.26 10.04
N LYS A 150 8.19 -12.16 9.73
CA LYS A 150 8.68 -10.79 9.90
C LYS A 150 7.56 -9.78 10.18
N THR A 151 7.94 -8.53 10.48
CA THR A 151 7.02 -7.39 10.55
C THR A 151 6.54 -7.00 9.15
N CYS A 152 5.32 -6.48 9.03
CA CYS A 152 4.84 -5.91 7.77
C CYS A 152 5.41 -4.51 7.52
N PHE A 153 6.02 -3.90 8.54
CA PHE A 153 6.66 -2.59 8.41
C PHE A 153 7.71 -2.55 7.30
N ASP A 154 8.70 -3.44 7.34
CA ASP A 154 9.81 -3.45 6.38
C ASP A 154 9.28 -3.68 4.96
N VAL A 155 8.30 -4.57 4.81
CA VAL A 155 7.66 -4.87 3.53
C VAL A 155 6.93 -3.66 2.96
N ILE A 156 6.09 -3.01 3.78
CA ILE A 156 5.31 -1.86 3.32
C ILE A 156 6.26 -0.71 2.98
N LYS A 157 7.28 -0.47 3.81
CA LYS A 157 8.26 0.59 3.55
C LYS A 157 9.08 0.32 2.30
N ASP A 158 9.73 -0.83 2.23
CA ASP A 158 10.77 -1.08 1.24
C ASP A 158 10.18 -1.55 -0.10
N ASP A 159 9.23 -2.48 -0.08
CA ASP A 159 8.69 -3.08 -1.30
C ASP A 159 7.55 -2.24 -1.89
N LEU A 160 6.59 -1.80 -1.06
CA LEU A 160 5.44 -1.03 -1.54
C LEU A 160 5.77 0.46 -1.74
N ILE A 161 6.26 1.16 -0.72
CA ILE A 161 6.47 2.62 -0.81
C ILE A 161 7.74 2.94 -1.61
N LEU A 162 8.90 2.42 -1.20
CA LEU A 162 10.18 2.72 -1.84
C LEU A 162 10.42 1.92 -3.13
N GLY A 163 9.75 0.78 -3.29
CA GLY A 163 9.73 -0.02 -4.51
C GLY A 163 8.66 0.50 -5.46
N ASP A 164 7.43 0.03 -5.30
CA ASP A 164 6.37 0.21 -6.29
C ASP A 164 5.99 1.68 -6.50
N VAL A 165 5.64 2.42 -5.45
CA VAL A 165 5.19 3.82 -5.58
C VAL A 165 6.31 4.71 -6.13
N ARG A 166 7.54 4.52 -5.66
CA ARG A 166 8.70 5.24 -6.20
C ARG A 166 8.95 4.89 -7.67
N ASN A 167 8.84 3.62 -8.04
CA ASN A 167 8.98 3.17 -9.42
C ASN A 167 7.90 3.78 -10.33
N TYR A 168 6.67 3.93 -9.85
CA TYR A 168 5.64 4.68 -10.58
C TYR A 168 6.05 6.15 -10.78
N GLY A 169 6.59 6.81 -9.74
CA GLY A 169 7.12 8.17 -9.84
C GLY A 169 8.24 8.32 -10.89
N ILE A 170 9.17 7.35 -10.91
CA ILE A 170 10.23 7.27 -11.94
C ILE A 170 9.60 7.07 -13.33
N GLY A 171 8.65 6.14 -13.46
CA GLY A 171 7.94 5.86 -14.71
C GLY A 171 7.22 7.07 -15.29
N TYR A 172 6.54 7.87 -14.45
CA TYR A 172 5.91 9.12 -14.87
C TYR A 172 6.92 10.16 -15.34
N THR A 173 8.06 10.27 -14.64
CA THR A 173 9.13 11.21 -15.01
C THR A 173 9.76 10.85 -16.37
N VAL A 174 10.04 9.57 -16.60
CA VAL A 174 10.57 9.08 -17.88
C VAL A 174 9.56 9.27 -19.00
N SER A 175 8.30 8.92 -18.78
CA SER A 175 7.23 9.06 -19.78
C SER A 175 7.02 10.52 -20.17
N GLY A 176 6.99 11.44 -19.19
CA GLY A 176 6.95 12.87 -19.45
C GLY A 176 8.13 13.34 -20.30
N SER A 177 9.35 12.91 -19.95
CA SER A 177 10.57 13.26 -20.69
C SER A 177 10.53 12.82 -22.16
N ILE A 178 10.01 11.61 -22.44
CA ILE A 178 9.85 11.11 -23.81
C ILE A 178 8.86 11.97 -24.59
N LEU A 179 7.71 12.32 -23.99
CA LEU A 179 6.71 13.19 -24.63
C LEU A 179 7.28 14.58 -24.96
N PHE A 180 8.16 15.10 -24.10
CA PHE A 180 8.86 16.35 -24.34
C PHE A 180 9.80 16.27 -25.54
N ILE A 181 10.58 15.20 -25.68
CA ILE A 181 11.47 14.99 -26.84
C ILE A 181 10.66 14.92 -28.14
N ILE A 182 9.56 14.14 -28.14
CA ILE A 182 8.66 14.02 -29.30
C ILE A 182 8.11 15.39 -29.71
N PHE A 183 7.75 16.23 -28.75
CA PHE A 183 7.29 17.58 -29.00
C PHE A 183 8.33 18.43 -29.75
N PHE A 184 9.61 18.41 -29.34
CA PHE A 184 10.65 19.16 -30.05
C PHE A 184 10.90 18.64 -31.46
N ILE A 185 10.85 17.33 -31.67
CA ILE A 185 11.00 16.73 -32.99
C ILE A 185 9.85 17.20 -33.90
N GLN A 186 8.61 17.13 -33.43
CA GLN A 186 7.44 17.59 -34.17
C GLN A 186 7.50 19.10 -34.44
N TYR A 187 7.89 19.89 -33.45
CA TYR A 187 8.06 21.34 -33.60
C TYR A 187 9.16 21.66 -34.62
N GLY A 188 10.30 20.97 -34.56
CA GLY A 188 11.40 21.13 -35.50
C GLY A 188 11.02 20.74 -36.93
N LEU A 189 10.28 19.64 -37.11
CA LEU A 189 9.76 19.22 -38.42
C LEU A 189 8.71 20.19 -38.96
N CYS A 190 7.82 20.71 -38.12
CA CYS A 190 6.80 21.69 -38.51
C CYS A 190 7.41 23.05 -38.87
N CYS A 191 8.41 23.50 -38.10
CA CYS A 191 9.12 24.76 -38.33
C CYS A 191 10.19 24.67 -39.43
N ARG A 192 10.50 23.48 -39.97
CA ARG A 192 11.32 23.31 -41.18
C ARG A 192 10.51 23.71 -42.42
N LYS A 193 10.15 24.99 -42.47
CA LYS A 193 9.46 25.66 -43.56
C LYS A 193 10.21 25.40 -44.87
N ASN A 194 9.50 24.87 -45.86
CA ASN A 194 9.95 24.50 -47.21
C ASN A 194 11.07 25.42 -47.74
N MET A 195 12.33 24.98 -47.63
CA MET A 195 13.43 25.59 -48.37
C MET A 195 13.24 25.27 -49.85
N ASN A 196 12.48 26.13 -50.53
CA ASN A 196 12.50 26.41 -51.96
C ASN A 196 12.68 25.22 -52.91
N ALA A 197 11.56 24.60 -53.31
CA ALA A 197 11.43 23.93 -54.60
C ALA A 197 11.42 24.94 -55.79
N ARG A 198 12.30 25.96 -55.76
CA ARG A 198 12.48 26.96 -56.83
C ARG A 198 13.96 27.13 -57.14
N GLN A 199 14.58 26.09 -57.70
CA GLN A 199 15.87 26.23 -58.41
C GLN A 199 15.96 25.33 -59.66
N GLY A 200 14.82 25.12 -60.30
CA GLY A 200 14.72 24.47 -61.62
C GLY A 200 14.10 25.39 -62.67
N GLN A 201 14.54 26.65 -62.76
CA GLN A 201 14.44 27.36 -64.04
C GLN A 201 15.71 27.04 -64.82
N THR A 202 15.65 25.96 -65.59
CA THR A 202 16.56 25.73 -66.72
C THR A 202 16.47 26.94 -67.63
N LYS A 203 17.52 27.77 -67.62
CA LYS A 203 17.74 28.78 -68.66
C LYS A 203 17.84 28.03 -70.00
N GLN A 204 16.84 28.18 -70.85
CA GLN A 204 17.00 27.95 -72.28
C GLN A 204 17.86 29.09 -72.83
N PHE A 205 19.07 28.75 -73.24
CA PHE A 205 19.90 29.52 -74.16
C PHE A 205 20.15 28.65 -75.38
#